data_AF-A0A958A1Z4-F1
#
_entry.id   AF-A0A958A1Z4-F1
#
_cell.length_a   1.000
_cell.length_b   1.000
_cell.length_c   1.000
_cell.angle_alpha   90.00
_cell.angle_beta   90.00
_cell.angle_gamma   90.00
#
_symmetry.space_group_name_H-M   'P 1'
#
loop_
_entity.id
_entity.type
_entity.pdbx_description
1 polymer ?
#
loop_
_entity_poly.entity_id
_entity_poly.type
_entity_poly.pdbx_seq_one_letter_code
_entity_poly.pdbx_strand_id
1 'polypeptide(L)' 'MCGIAGIWQQVDETLVQAMMTRQVHRGPDGSGTFMRPGRGVLGHVRLSIMDPLGGRQPLYSEDGA' A
#
# COMPACT_ATOMS: atom_id res chain seq x y z
N MET A 1 -5.91 -0.66 -13.01
CA MET A 1 -4.45 -0.56 -12.80
C MET A 1 -4.26 -0.14 -11.36
N CYS A 2 -3.46 -0.83 -10.54
CA CYS A 2 -3.25 -0.49 -9.13
C CYS A 2 -2.74 0.94 -8.87
N GLY A 3 -2.73 1.36 -7.60
CA GLY A 3 -2.16 2.62 -7.13
C GLY A 3 -1.18 2.40 -5.97
N ILE A 4 -0.16 3.26 -5.89
CA ILE A 4 0.87 3.24 -4.85
C ILE A 4 0.98 4.64 -4.26
N ALA A 5 1.20 4.73 -2.95
CA ALA A 5 1.50 5.97 -2.24
C ALA A 5 2.61 5.71 -1.23
N GLY A 6 3.42 6.72 -0.90
CA GLY A 6 4.41 6.56 0.15
C GLY A 6 5.05 7.87 0.57
N ILE A 7 5.59 7.87 1.79
CA ILE A 7 6.34 8.98 2.37
C ILE A 7 7.61 8.43 2.99
N TRP A 8 8.70 9.16 2.82
CA TRP A 8 10.01 8.86 3.41
C TRP A 8 10.39 9.94 4.43
N GLN A 9 10.97 9.52 5.56
CA GLN A 9 11.38 10.28 6.74
C GLN A 9 10.25 10.99 7.52
N GLN A 10 9.32 11.66 6.84
CA GLN A 10 8.18 12.34 7.45
C GLN A 10 7.01 11.37 7.62
N VAL A 11 7.19 10.34 8.46
CA VAL A 11 6.21 9.26 8.67
C VAL A 11 4.86 9.84 9.10
N ASP A 12 3.92 9.87 8.16
CA ASP A 12 2.52 10.23 8.36
C ASP A 12 1.64 9.21 7.63
N GLU A 13 1.19 8.21 8.38
CA GLU A 13 0.29 7.19 7.82
C GLU A 13 -1.04 7.78 7.38
N THR A 14 -1.54 8.83 8.05
CA THR A 14 -2.83 9.44 7.72
C THR A 14 -2.77 10.10 6.35
N LEU A 15 -1.66 10.78 6.03
CA LEU A 15 -1.44 11.35 4.71
C LEU A 15 -1.33 10.27 3.62
N VAL A 16 -0.64 9.15 3.89
CA VAL A 16 -0.60 8.01 2.95
C VAL A 16 -1.99 7.42 2.72
N GLN A 17 -2.79 7.24 3.78
CA GLN A 17 -4.18 6.79 3.67
C GLN A 17 -5.01 7.75 2.79
N ALA A 18 -4.87 9.07 2.99
CA ALA A 18 -5.56 10.06 2.17
C ALA A 18 -5.13 10.05 0.69
N MET A 19 -3.86 9.76 0.41
CA MET A 19 -3.37 9.53 -0.95
C MET A 19 -3.95 8.25 -1.57
N MET A 20 -4.05 7.16 -0.80
CA MET A 20 -4.65 5.91 -1.26
C MET A 20 -6.14 6.07 -1.56
N THR A 21 -6.90 6.78 -0.72
CA THR A 21 -8.33 7.04 -0.95
C THR A 21 -8.56 7.74 -2.28
N ARG A 22 -7.72 8.73 -2.64
CA ARG A 22 -7.82 9.42 -3.95
C ARG A 22 -7.55 8.47 -5.13
N GLN A 23 -6.81 7.39 -4.90
CA GLN A 23 -6.48 6.39 -5.90
C GLN A 23 -7.41 5.18 -5.85
N VAL A 24 -8.45 5.11 -5.01
CA VAL A 24 -9.26 3.89 -4.83
C VAL A 24 -9.85 3.33 -6.15
N HIS A 25 -10.22 4.21 -7.08
CA HIS A 25 -10.73 3.85 -8.41
C HIS A 25 -9.74 3.02 -9.25
N ARG A 26 -8.45 3.06 -8.91
CA ARG A 26 -7.37 2.28 -9.54
C ARG A 26 -7.34 0.83 -9.04
N GLY A 27 -7.68 0.62 -7.77
CA GLY A 27 -7.63 -0.68 -7.12
C GLY A 27 -8.73 -0.85 -6.07
N PRO A 28 -9.99 -1.07 -6.48
CA PRO A 28 -11.13 -1.16 -5.57
C PRO A 28 -11.19 -2.49 -4.80
N ASP A 29 -10.41 -3.50 -5.18
CA ASP A 29 -10.53 -4.86 -4.64
C ASP A 29 -9.75 -5.06 -3.34
N GLY A 30 -8.84 -4.16 -2.99
CA GLY A 30 -8.10 -4.25 -1.74
C GLY A 30 -7.15 -3.09 -1.50
N SER A 31 -6.74 -2.93 -0.25
CA SER A 31 -5.76 -1.92 0.16
C SER A 31 -4.89 -2.43 1.29
N GLY A 32 -3.70 -1.84 1.45
CA GLY A 32 -2.82 -2.13 2.58
C GLY A 32 -1.76 -1.06 2.75
N THR A 33 -1.27 -0.93 3.98
CA THR A 33 -0.10 -0.11 4.32
C THR A 33 1.00 -0.96 4.94
N PHE A 34 2.22 -0.50 4.76
CA PHE A 34 3.41 -0.94 5.48
C PHE A 34 4.07 0.30 6.08
N MET A 35 4.32 0.27 7.39
CA MET A 35 5.04 1.33 8.08
C MET A 35 6.35 0.78 8.61
N ARG A 36 7.44 1.46 8.26
CA ARG A 36 8.74 1.26 8.87
C ARG A 36 9.07 2.41 9.83
N PRO A 37 9.08 2.19 11.16
CA PRO A 37 9.29 3.23 12.15
C PRO A 37 10.55 4.07 11.87
N GLY A 38 10.39 5.38 11.90
CA GLY A 38 11.47 6.34 11.65
C GLY A 38 12.02 6.36 10.21
N ARG A 39 11.44 5.60 9.27
CA ARG A 39 11.90 5.56 7.87
C ARG A 39 10.83 5.97 6.88
N GLY A 40 9.65 5.37 6.92
CA GLY A 40 8.63 5.69 5.92
C GLY A 40 7.38 4.83 6.02
N VAL A 41 6.39 5.21 5.21
CA VAL A 41 5.13 4.49 5.03
C VAL A 41 4.94 4.23 3.55
N LEU A 42 4.54 3.01 3.19
CA LEU A 42 4.11 2.60 1.85
C LEU A 42 2.63 2.21 1.91
N GLY A 43 1.86 2.63 0.93
CA GLY A 43 0.46 2.27 0.76
C GLY A 43 0.21 1.74 -0.65
N HIS A 44 -0.72 0.81 -0.77
CA HIS A 44 -1.12 0.21 -2.04
C HIS A 44 -2.64 0.05 -2.12
N VAL A 45 -3.23 0.35 -3.27
CA VAL A 45 -4.62 -0.01 -3.64
C VAL A 45 -4.58 -0.97 -4.83
N ARG A 46 -5.27 -2.11 -4.72
CA ARG A 46 -5.12 -3.28 -5.57
C ARG A 46 -6.32 -3.49 -6.48
N LEU A 47 -6.05 -3.65 -7.77
CA LEU A 47 -6.95 -4.32 -8.71
C LEU A 47 -6.47 -5.77 -8.84
N SER A 48 -7.32 -6.71 -8.42
CA SER A 48 -7.00 -8.12 -8.25
C SER A 48 -7.22 -8.89 -9.56
N ILE A 49 -6.20 -8.97 -10.40
CA ILE A 49 -6.26 -9.67 -11.70
C ILE A 49 -5.59 -11.05 -11.62
N MET A 50 -4.33 -11.08 -11.20
CA MET A 50 -3.55 -12.31 -11.05
C MET A 50 -3.42 -12.66 -9.56
N ASP A 51 -3.59 -13.96 -9.27
CA ASP A 51 -3.66 -14.51 -7.91
C ASP A 51 -4.56 -13.67 -6.98
N PRO A 52 -5.89 -13.65 -7.20
CA PRO A 52 -6.80 -12.79 -6.45
C PRO A 52 -6.73 -13.00 -4.93
N LEU A 53 -6.43 -14.22 -4.48
CA LEU A 53 -6.40 -14.60 -3.06
C LEU A 53 -5.03 -14.40 -2.40
N GLY A 54 -3.94 -14.77 -3.07
CA GLY A 54 -2.59 -14.73 -2.51
C GLY A 54 -1.81 -13.44 -2.78
N GLY A 55 -2.15 -12.69 -3.83
CA GLY A 55 -1.39 -11.52 -4.28
C GLY A 55 -1.65 -10.21 -3.52
N ARG A 56 -1.99 -10.28 -2.23
CA ARG A 56 -2.28 -9.08 -1.41
C ARG A 56 -1.00 -8.26 -1.22
N GLN A 57 -1.14 -6.94 -1.25
CA GLN A 57 -0.01 -6.00 -1.16
C GLN A 57 -0.21 -5.00 -0.01
N PRO A 58 0.86 -4.43 0.59
CA PRO A 58 2.28 -4.57 0.23
C PRO A 58 2.83 -6.00 0.34
N LEU A 59 3.78 -6.33 -0.52
CA LEU A 59 4.53 -7.60 -0.44
C LEU A 59 5.65 -7.43 0.58
N TYR A 60 5.86 -8.48 1.37
CA TYR A 60 6.92 -8.59 2.37
C TYR A 60 7.93 -9.62 1.90
N SER A 61 9.19 -9.43 2.23
CA SER A 61 10.20 -10.47 2.03
C SER A 61 10.02 -11.63 3.01
N GLU A 62 10.71 -12.74 2.79
CA GLU A 62 10.61 -13.97 3.60
C GLU A 62 11.01 -13.75 5.07
N ASP A 63 11.81 -12.72 5.35
CA ASP A 63 12.20 -12.27 6.69
C ASP A 63 11.17 -11.32 7.36
N GLY A 64 10.08 -11.00 6.67
CA GLY A 64 9.00 -10.14 7.16
C GLY A 64 9.30 -8.65 7.13
N ALA A 65 10.33 -8.22 6.39
CA ALA A 65 10.70 -6.82 6.21
C ALA A 65 9.82 -6.07 5.17
#